data_AF-A0A5C3KQ23-F1
#
_entry.id   AF-A0A5C3KQ23-F1
#
_cell.length_a   1.000
_cell.length_b   1.000
_cell.length_c   1.000
_cell.angle_alpha   90.00
_cell.angle_beta   90.00
_cell.angle_gamma   90.00
#
_symmetry.space_group_name_H-M   'P 1'
#
loop_
_entity.id
_entity.type
_entity.pdbx_description
1 polymer ?
#
loop_
_entity_poly.entity_id
_entity_poly.type
_entity_poly.pdbx_seq_one_letter_code
_entity_poly.pdbx_strand_id
1 'polypeptide(L)'
;PAQNLEEACIQMAIDTATVLSAYETRYINGRHHQVPKAGNLHLAWEYLKNPNDHRRFLNMLRLPPLSFQTLLHLIENHTIFQSGTNNSQAPVEDQLAVTLYRMGRSGNSTSVEDVARMAGVS
;
A
#
# COMPACT_ATOMS: atom_id res chain seq x y z
N PRO A 1 20.64 7.62 42.84
CA PRO A 1 21.28 8.34 41.71
C PRO A 1 22.18 7.46 40.82
N ALA A 2 23.11 6.67 41.36
CA ALA A 2 24.00 5.80 40.57
C ALA A 2 23.25 4.65 39.84
N GLN A 3 22.24 4.06 40.50
CA GLN A 3 21.44 2.96 39.97
C GLN A 3 20.65 3.34 38.70
N ASN A 4 20.18 4.59 38.62
CA ASN A 4 19.50 5.13 37.44
C ASN A 4 20.48 5.36 36.27
N LEU A 5 21.73 5.75 36.56
CA LEU A 5 22.76 5.91 35.53
C LEU A 5 23.18 4.56 34.94
N GLU A 6 23.31 3.53 35.77
CA GLU A 6 23.65 2.18 35.32
C GLU A 6 22.52 1.58 34.47
N GLU A 7 21.27 1.73 34.91
CA GLU A 7 20.09 1.35 34.12
C GLU A 7 20.02 2.11 32.79
N ALA A 8 20.32 3.41 32.78
CA ALA A 8 20.37 4.22 31.55
C ALA A 8 21.50 3.77 30.60
N CYS A 9 22.68 3.41 31.12
CA CYS A 9 23.78 2.88 30.32
C CYS A 9 23.42 1.51 29.71
N ILE A 10 22.76 0.64 30.48
CA ILE A 10 22.27 -0.65 29.99
C ILE A 10 21.22 -0.44 28.89
N GLN A 11 20.26 0.45 29.11
CA GLN A 11 19.23 0.76 28.11
C GLN A 11 19.85 1.32 26.82
N MET A 12 20.81 2.25 26.93
CA MET A 12 21.50 2.80 25.78
C MET A 12 22.28 1.74 24.98
N ALA A 13 22.89 0.77 25.66
CA ALA A 13 23.56 -0.35 25.00
C ALA A 13 22.57 -1.26 24.26
N ILE A 14 21.40 -1.54 24.86
CA ILE A 14 20.32 -2.30 24.24
C ILE A 14 19.77 -1.56 23.01
N ASP A 15 19.51 -0.26 23.13
CA ASP A 15 19.01 0.55 22.03
C ASP A 15 20.01 0.59 20.87
N THR A 16 21.31 0.75 21.18
CA THR A 16 22.38 0.75 20.18
C THR A 16 22.47 -0.60 19.48
N ALA A 17 22.41 -1.72 20.22
CA ALA A 17 22.41 -3.06 19.63
C ALA A 17 21.16 -3.30 18.78
N THR A 18 20.01 -2.80 19.22
CA THR A 18 18.74 -2.89 18.47
C THR A 18 18.84 -2.14 17.16
N VAL A 19 19.34 -0.89 17.19
CA VAL A 19 19.57 -0.07 16.00
C VAL A 19 20.56 -0.74 15.06
N LEU A 20 21.69 -1.24 15.56
CA LEU A 20 22.67 -1.96 14.73
C LEU A 20 22.06 -3.21 14.08
N SER A 21 21.27 -4.00 14.82
CA SER A 21 20.56 -5.14 14.24
C SER A 21 19.53 -4.72 13.19
N ALA A 22 18.84 -3.60 13.38
CA ALA A 22 17.92 -3.06 12.38
C ALA A 22 18.67 -2.64 11.11
N TYR A 23 19.86 -2.04 11.26
CA TYR A 23 20.78 -1.70 10.17
C TYR A 23 21.35 -2.93 9.46
N GLU A 24 21.62 -4.03 10.17
CA GLU A 24 22.14 -5.27 9.57
C GLU A 24 21.03 -6.11 8.94
N THR A 25 19.78 -5.92 9.37
CA THR A 25 18.62 -6.63 8.82
C THR A 25 18.03 -5.94 7.59
N ARG A 26 17.19 -6.69 6.87
CA ARG A 26 16.50 -6.30 5.64
C ARG A 26 15.62 -5.03 5.76
N TYR A 27 15.38 -4.52 6.97
CA TYR A 27 14.38 -3.48 7.23
C TYR A 27 14.90 -2.05 7.02
N ILE A 28 16.17 -1.77 7.36
CA ILE A 28 16.78 -0.43 7.17
C ILE A 28 17.57 -0.36 5.86
N ASN A 29 18.19 -1.46 5.43
CA ASN A 29 18.88 -1.50 4.13
C ASN A 29 17.86 -1.48 2.99
N GLY A 30 18.08 -0.59 2.02
CA GLY A 30 17.26 -0.51 0.82
C GLY A 30 17.22 -1.85 0.08
N ARG A 31 16.07 -2.18 -0.52
CA ARG A 31 15.95 -3.38 -1.36
C ARG A 31 16.96 -3.27 -2.51
N HIS A 32 18.07 -4.02 -2.44
CA HIS A 32 19.13 -4.02 -3.45
C HIS A 32 18.66 -4.47 -4.85
N HIS A 33 17.49 -5.11 -4.92
CA HIS A 33 16.83 -5.47 -6.16
C HIS A 33 15.41 -4.88 -6.17
N GLN A 34 15.11 -4.06 -7.19
CA GLN A 34 13.75 -3.65 -7.45
C GLN A 34 12.97 -4.86 -7.93
N VAL A 35 11.93 -5.25 -7.19
CA VAL A 35 10.99 -6.29 -7.64
C VAL A 35 10.24 -5.71 -8.85
N PRO A 36 10.29 -6.36 -10.04
CA PRO A 36 9.51 -5.92 -11.17
C PRO A 36 8.01 -5.99 -10.85
N LYS A 37 7.28 -4.92 -11.15
CA LYS A 37 5.81 -4.84 -10.98
C LYS A 37 5.23 -4.29 -12.26
N ALA A 38 4.43 -5.10 -12.95
CA ALA A 38 3.77 -4.72 -14.21
C ALA A 38 2.23 -4.77 -14.07
N GLY A 39 1.75 -4.67 -12.82
CA GLY A 39 0.41 -5.00 -12.37
C GLY A 39 -0.75 -4.76 -13.34
N ASN A 40 -1.71 -5.68 -13.36
CA ASN A 40 -2.88 -5.62 -14.25
C ASN A 40 -4.13 -5.00 -13.61
N LEU A 41 -3.99 -4.27 -12.50
CA LEU A 41 -5.11 -3.57 -11.87
C LEU A 41 -5.71 -2.49 -12.79
N HIS A 42 -4.89 -1.88 -13.67
CA HIS A 42 -5.33 -0.92 -14.68
C HIS A 42 -6.39 -1.46 -15.65
N LEU A 43 -6.52 -2.79 -15.79
CA LEU A 43 -7.58 -3.40 -16.59
C LEU A 43 -8.99 -3.06 -16.09
N ALA A 44 -9.13 -2.67 -14.81
CA ALA A 44 -10.39 -2.14 -14.30
C ALA A 44 -10.90 -0.98 -15.17
N TRP A 45 -10.01 -0.10 -15.62
CA TRP A 45 -10.35 1.06 -16.45
C TRP A 45 -10.80 0.65 -17.85
N GLU A 46 -10.19 -0.40 -18.41
CA GLU A 46 -10.64 -0.98 -19.68
C GLU A 46 -12.04 -1.60 -19.55
N TYR A 47 -12.32 -2.30 -18.45
CA TYR A 47 -13.63 -2.89 -18.19
C TYR A 47 -14.74 -1.86 -17.97
N LEU A 48 -14.42 -0.63 -17.54
CA LEU A 48 -15.39 0.45 -17.41
C LEU A 48 -15.89 0.99 -18.75
N LYS A 49 -15.11 0.83 -19.83
CA LYS A 49 -15.45 1.40 -21.14
C LYS A 49 -16.61 0.67 -21.83
N ASN A 50 -16.85 -0.59 -21.48
CA ASN A 50 -17.86 -1.43 -22.10
C ASN A 50 -18.78 -2.07 -21.05
N PRO A 51 -20.11 -1.81 -21.10
CA PRO A 51 -21.07 -2.44 -20.20
C PRO A 51 -21.01 -3.97 -20.14
N ASN A 52 -20.60 -4.62 -21.23
CA ASN A 52 -20.44 -6.08 -21.26
C ASN A 52 -19.30 -6.60 -20.36
N ASP A 53 -18.33 -5.74 -20.05
CA ASP A 53 -17.19 -6.06 -19.20
C ASP A 53 -17.37 -5.60 -17.73
N HIS A 54 -18.49 -4.95 -17.39
CA HIS A 54 -18.78 -4.53 -16.01
C HIS A 54 -18.75 -5.68 -15.01
N ARG A 55 -19.08 -6.91 -15.44
CA ARG A 55 -18.94 -8.11 -14.59
C ARG A 55 -17.48 -8.42 -14.26
N ARG A 56 -16.54 -8.15 -15.17
CA ARG A 56 -15.10 -8.29 -14.92
C ARG A 56 -14.62 -7.22 -13.94
N PHE A 57 -15.09 -5.97 -14.10
CA PHE A 57 -14.84 -4.89 -13.14
C PHE A 57 -15.30 -5.26 -11.73
N LEU A 58 -16.57 -5.70 -11.62
CA LEU A 58 -17.15 -6.14 -10.35
C LEU A 58 -16.37 -7.31 -9.73
N ASN A 59 -15.94 -8.28 -10.54
CA ASN A 59 -15.14 -9.38 -10.03
C ASN A 59 -13.75 -8.94 -9.54
N MET A 60 -13.16 -7.93 -10.20
CA MET A 60 -11.83 -7.42 -9.88
C MET A 60 -11.83 -6.56 -8.62
N LEU A 61 -12.75 -5.59 -8.51
CA LEU A 61 -12.79 -4.62 -7.41
C LEU A 61 -13.87 -4.90 -6.36
N ARG A 62 -14.70 -5.94 -6.56
CA ARG A 62 -15.84 -6.29 -5.68
C ARG A 62 -16.87 -5.17 -5.51
N LEU A 63 -16.85 -4.19 -6.40
CA LEU A 63 -17.75 -3.05 -6.39
C LEU A 63 -18.28 -2.77 -7.81
N PRO A 64 -19.58 -2.51 -8.02
CA PRO A 64 -20.10 -2.14 -9.32
C PRO A 64 -19.52 -0.81 -9.81
N PRO A 65 -19.39 -0.60 -11.15
CA PRO A 65 -18.90 0.66 -11.73
C PRO A 65 -19.56 1.92 -11.18
N LEU A 66 -20.90 1.93 -11.11
CA LEU A 66 -21.65 3.09 -10.62
C LEU A 66 -21.31 3.39 -9.17
N SER A 67 -21.30 2.38 -8.30
CA SER A 67 -20.96 2.55 -6.88
C SER A 67 -19.51 2.98 -6.70
N PHE A 68 -18.60 2.49 -7.53
CA PHE A 68 -17.20 2.93 -7.54
C PHE A 68 -17.08 4.41 -7.87
N GLN A 69 -17.74 4.87 -8.95
CA GLN A 69 -17.73 6.28 -9.34
C GLN A 69 -18.37 7.18 -8.28
N THR A 70 -19.50 6.78 -7.69
CA THR A 70 -20.13 7.51 -6.60
C THR A 70 -19.20 7.64 -5.40
N LEU A 71 -18.54 6.54 -5.00
CA LEU A 71 -17.61 6.57 -3.89
C LEU A 71 -16.39 7.45 -4.19
N LEU A 72 -15.82 7.34 -5.38
CA LEU A 72 -14.69 8.17 -5.83
C LEU A 72 -15.06 9.65 -5.75
N HIS A 73 -16.21 10.05 -6.28
CA HIS A 73 -16.66 11.45 -6.25
C HIS A 73 -16.82 12.00 -4.82
N LEU A 74 -17.21 11.16 -3.87
CA LEU A 74 -17.34 11.56 -2.46
C LEU A 74 -15.98 11.77 -1.76
N ILE A 75 -14.91 11.13 -2.25
CA ILE A 75 -13.61 11.10 -1.55
C ILE A 75 -12.46 11.78 -2.29
N GLU A 76 -12.59 12.02 -3.60
CA GLU A 76 -11.50 12.48 -4.49
C GLU A 76 -10.84 13.79 -4.02
N ASN A 77 -11.62 14.67 -3.40
CA ASN A 77 -11.15 15.98 -2.92
C ASN A 77 -10.81 16.00 -1.42
N HIS A 78 -10.86 14.84 -0.74
CA HIS A 78 -10.61 14.79 0.70
C HIS A 78 -9.10 14.86 0.98
N THR A 79 -8.72 15.78 1.88
CA THR A 79 -7.31 16.09 2.21
C THR A 79 -6.52 14.88 2.73
N ILE A 80 -7.18 13.89 3.32
CA ILE A 80 -6.53 12.63 3.75
C ILE A 80 -5.86 11.86 2.60
N PHE A 81 -6.33 12.03 1.37
CA PHE A 81 -5.74 11.41 0.18
C PHE A 81 -4.73 12.32 -0.53
N GLN A 82 -4.46 13.51 0.03
CA GLN A 82 -3.50 14.47 -0.46
C GLN A 82 -2.28 14.47 0.45
N SER A 83 -1.16 14.00 -0.08
CA SER A 83 0.15 14.12 0.55
C SER A 83 0.54 15.59 0.52
N GLY A 84 0.64 16.21 1.70
CA GLY A 84 1.27 17.53 1.85
C GLY A 84 2.80 17.51 1.64
N THR A 85 3.35 16.42 1.12
CA THR A 85 4.79 16.24 0.88
C THR A 85 5.14 16.37 -0.60
N ASN A 86 6.40 16.63 -0.90
CA ASN A 86 6.90 16.85 -2.27
C ASN A 86 6.97 15.56 -3.13
N ASN A 87 6.50 14.43 -2.62
CA ASN A 87 6.48 13.16 -3.34
C ASN A 87 5.19 13.02 -4.15
N SER A 88 5.31 12.56 -5.39
CA SER A 88 4.14 12.26 -6.23
C SER A 88 3.33 11.13 -5.61
N GLN A 89 2.11 11.44 -5.16
CA GLN A 89 1.15 10.43 -4.74
C GLN A 89 0.35 9.93 -5.94
N ALA A 90 -0.05 8.66 -5.90
CA ALA A 90 -0.94 8.10 -6.92
C ALA A 90 -2.31 8.80 -6.90
N PRO A 91 -3.03 8.87 -8.04
CA PRO A 91 -4.42 9.33 -8.09
C PRO A 91 -5.32 8.62 -7.05
N VAL A 92 -6.31 9.33 -6.52
CA VAL A 92 -7.25 8.77 -5.52
C VAL A 92 -8.02 7.58 -6.10
N GLU A 93 -8.33 7.60 -7.40
CA GLU A 93 -8.94 6.47 -8.12
C GLU A 93 -8.10 5.19 -8.03
N ASP A 94 -6.78 5.29 -8.21
CA ASP A 94 -5.86 4.17 -8.14
C ASP A 94 -5.73 3.67 -6.70
N GLN A 95 -5.61 4.60 -5.73
CA GLN A 95 -5.58 4.26 -4.31
C GLN A 95 -6.85 3.52 -3.87
N LEU A 96 -8.01 3.96 -4.33
CA LEU A 96 -9.29 3.31 -4.07
C LEU A 96 -9.35 1.92 -4.71
N ALA A 97 -8.94 1.78 -5.98
CA ALA A 97 -8.92 0.49 -6.66
C ALA A 97 -8.00 -0.52 -5.95
N VAL A 98 -6.81 -0.11 -5.53
CA VAL A 98 -5.87 -0.96 -4.76
C VAL A 98 -6.51 -1.43 -3.46
N THR A 99 -7.16 -0.50 -2.75
CA THR A 99 -7.83 -0.77 -1.47
C THR A 99 -8.94 -1.80 -1.64
N LEU A 100 -9.83 -1.60 -2.61
CA LEU A 100 -10.93 -2.52 -2.90
C LEU A 100 -10.43 -3.89 -3.37
N TYR A 101 -9.41 -3.90 -4.24
CA TYR A 101 -8.76 -5.13 -4.71
C TYR A 101 -8.18 -5.97 -3.55
N ARG A 102 -7.60 -5.30 -2.55
CA ARG A 102 -7.08 -5.95 -1.33
C ARG A 102 -8.19 -6.45 -0.42
N MET A 103 -9.21 -5.63 -0.16
CA MET A 103 -10.35 -5.98 0.71
C MET A 103 -11.19 -7.13 0.13
N GLY A 104 -11.22 -7.25 -1.20
CA GLY A 104 -11.94 -8.31 -1.92
C GLY A 104 -11.27 -9.69 -1.90
N ARG A 105 -10.18 -9.87 -1.15
CA ARG A 105 -9.39 -11.11 -1.06
C ARG A 105 -9.24 -11.57 0.38
N SER A 106 -8.99 -12.87 0.54
CA SER A 106 -8.68 -13.51 1.81
C SER A 106 -7.47 -14.45 1.67
N GLY A 107 -6.82 -14.78 2.78
CA GLY A 107 -5.68 -15.70 2.81
C GLY A 107 -4.41 -15.11 2.18
N ASN A 108 -3.56 -15.98 1.61
CA ASN A 108 -2.23 -15.62 1.11
C ASN A 108 -2.25 -14.55 0.00
N SER A 109 -3.35 -14.41 -0.74
CA SER A 109 -3.50 -13.38 -1.79
C SER A 109 -3.76 -11.96 -1.26
N THR A 110 -3.70 -11.76 0.06
CA THR A 110 -3.80 -10.45 0.72
C THR A 110 -2.45 -9.88 1.16
N SER A 111 -1.36 -10.60 0.89
CA SER A 111 -0.02 -10.12 1.21
C SER A 111 0.22 -8.76 0.53
N VAL A 112 0.84 -7.83 1.25
CA VAL A 112 1.13 -6.49 0.71
C VAL A 112 1.99 -6.59 -0.54
N GLU A 113 2.86 -7.61 -0.61
CA GLU A 113 3.72 -7.86 -1.75
C GLU A 113 2.92 -8.30 -2.99
N ASP A 114 1.98 -9.23 -2.86
CA ASP A 114 1.15 -9.69 -3.99
C ASP A 114 0.23 -8.58 -4.48
N VAL A 115 -0.35 -7.80 -3.56
CA VAL A 115 -1.16 -6.62 -3.90
C VAL A 115 -0.31 -5.61 -4.65
N ALA A 116 0.91 -5.31 -4.19
CA ALA A 116 1.83 -4.38 -4.84
C ALA A 116 2.25 -4.87 -6.24
N ARG A 117 2.60 -6.15 -6.39
CA ARG A 117 2.95 -6.75 -7.68
C ARG A 117 1.80 -6.64 -8.69
N MET A 118 0.57 -6.89 -8.22
CA MET A 118 -0.64 -6.82 -9.04
C MET A 118 -1.12 -5.38 -9.32
N ALA A 119 -0.92 -4.46 -8.40
CA ALA A 119 -1.24 -3.06 -8.62
C ALA A 119 -0.16 -2.30 -9.41
N GLY A 120 1.07 -2.83 -9.49
CA GLY A 120 2.18 -2.11 -10.11
C GLY A 120 2.76 -1.00 -9.23
N VAL A 121 2.45 -1.01 -7.93
CA VAL A 121 2.76 0.10 -7.00
C VAL A 121 3.83 -0.28 -5.97
N SER A 122 4.48 0.71 -5.35
CA SER A 122 5.58 0.49 -4.38
C SER A 122 5.25 0.86 -2.95
#